data_AF-A0A926UQ25-F1
#
_entry.id   AF-A0A926UQ25-F1
#
_cell.length_a   1.000
_cell.length_b   1.000
_cell.length_c   1.000
_cell.angle_alpha   90.00
_cell.angle_beta   90.00
_cell.angle_gamma   90.00
#
_symmetry.space_group_name_H-M   'P 1'
#
loop_
_entity.id
_entity.type
_entity.pdbx_description
1 polymer ?
#
loop_
_entity_poly.entity_id
_entity_poly.type
_entity_poly.pdbx_seq_one_letter_code
_entity_poly.pdbx_strand_id
1 'polypeptide(L)'
;MFDLLISAAVTTNQVQIISQAKLTTVYLPVSTKQSNQSGCVAFTATNNTGRTVKDVNANLRDNKGVITKRFLVSSLGNGKSTTFLVCNSGFSSVEARQ
;
A
#
# COMPACT_ATOMS: atom_id res chain seq x y z
N MET A 1 22.08 -59.92 26.93
CA MET A 1 21.27 -58.71 27.20
C MET A 1 22.19 -57.52 27.07
N PHE A 2 22.16 -56.84 25.92
CA PHE A 2 22.54 -55.45 25.65
C PHE A 2 22.54 -55.29 24.13
N ASP A 3 21.38 -54.93 23.59
CA ASP A 3 21.20 -54.56 22.19
C ASP A 3 21.52 -53.05 22.10
N LEU A 4 22.61 -52.71 21.41
CA LEU A 4 22.95 -51.32 21.09
C LEU A 4 22.11 -50.86 19.90
N LEU A 5 20.95 -50.26 20.19
CA LEU A 5 20.19 -49.51 19.20
C LEU A 5 20.92 -48.19 18.91
N ILE A 6 21.64 -48.16 17.80
CA ILE A 6 22.23 -46.95 17.23
C ILE A 6 21.07 -46.10 16.68
N SER A 7 20.56 -45.17 17.47
CA SER A 7 19.67 -44.11 16.99
C SER A 7 20.50 -43.11 16.19
N ALA A 8 20.49 -43.25 14.86
CA ALA A 8 20.95 -42.20 13.96
C ALA A 8 20.08 -40.94 14.20
N ALA A 9 20.65 -39.94 14.85
CA ALA A 9 20.03 -38.63 14.99
C ALA A 9 19.97 -37.97 13.61
N VAL A 10 18.82 -38.06 12.94
CA VAL A 10 18.53 -37.23 11.77
C VAL A 10 18.33 -35.82 12.31
N THR A 11 19.39 -35.01 12.27
CA THR A 11 19.30 -33.57 12.49
C THR A 11 18.53 -32.97 11.31
N THR A 12 17.20 -32.99 11.39
CA THR A 12 16.37 -32.16 10.54
C THR A 12 16.58 -30.72 10.99
N ASN A 13 17.57 -30.05 10.39
CA ASN A 13 17.60 -28.60 10.37
C ASN A 13 16.31 -28.14 9.70
N GLN A 14 15.27 -27.89 10.50
CA GLN A 14 14.13 -27.10 10.08
C GLN A 14 14.65 -25.70 9.85
N VAL A 15 15.11 -25.45 8.62
CA VAL A 15 15.28 -24.09 8.10
C VAL A 15 13.86 -23.56 7.99
N GLN A 16 13.38 -22.95 9.08
CA GLN A 16 12.20 -22.13 9.07
C GLN A 16 12.52 -20.96 8.14
N ILE A 17 12.20 -21.12 6.85
CA ILE A 17 12.14 -20.02 5.90
C ILE A 17 10.98 -19.16 6.40
N ILE A 18 11.27 -18.27 7.34
CA ILE A 18 10.41 -17.13 7.62
C ILE A 18 10.45 -16.33 6.34
N SER A 19 9.53 -16.60 5.42
CA SER A 19 9.30 -15.73 4.28
C SER A 19 8.84 -14.41 4.90
N GLN A 20 9.77 -13.50 5.11
CA GLN A 20 9.44 -12.09 5.31
C GLN A 20 8.76 -11.70 4.00
N ALA A 21 7.43 -11.77 3.97
CA ALA A 21 6.66 -11.22 2.88
C ALA A 21 7.05 -9.75 2.84
N LYS A 22 7.94 -9.37 1.90
CA LYS A 22 8.09 -7.98 1.51
C LYS A 22 6.69 -7.56 1.12
N LEU A 23 6.05 -6.75 1.96
CA LEU A 23 4.82 -6.07 1.60
C LEU A 23 5.17 -5.22 0.39
N THR A 24 4.89 -5.73 -0.81
CA THR A 24 5.10 -4.98 -2.04
C THR A 24 4.12 -3.81 -2.00
N THR A 25 4.63 -2.61 -1.70
CA THR A 25 3.82 -1.39 -1.74
C THR A 25 3.22 -1.24 -3.14
N VAL A 26 1.89 -1.27 -3.20
CA VAL A 26 1.15 -1.13 -4.45
C VAL A 26 0.83 0.34 -4.63
N TYR A 27 1.42 0.97 -5.65
CA TYR A 27 1.09 2.34 -6.04
C TYR A 27 -0.08 2.33 -7.02
N LEU A 28 -1.08 3.15 -6.75
CA LEU A 28 -2.23 3.34 -7.61
C LEU A 28 -2.07 4.63 -8.43
N PRO A 29 -2.42 4.62 -9.72
CA PRO A 29 -2.45 5.85 -10.51
C PRO A 29 -3.43 6.85 -9.90
N VAL A 30 -2.99 8.11 -9.83
CA VAL A 30 -3.79 9.25 -9.39
C VAL A 30 -3.91 10.22 -10.55
N SER A 31 -5.14 10.59 -10.90
CA SER A 31 -5.43 11.66 -11.85
C SER A 31 -5.96 12.89 -11.12
N THR A 32 -5.72 14.07 -11.69
CA THR A 32 -6.09 15.35 -11.10
C THR A 32 -7.04 16.10 -12.02
N LYS A 33 -8.11 16.67 -11.47
CA LYS A 33 -9.04 17.55 -12.18
C LYS A 33 -9.33 18.78 -11.33
N GLN A 34 -9.37 19.95 -11.96
CA GLN A 34 -9.84 21.16 -11.29
C GLN A 34 -11.28 20.95 -10.80
N SER A 35 -11.53 21.20 -9.51
CA SER A 35 -12.89 21.10 -8.97
C SER A 35 -13.72 22.32 -9.37
N ASN A 36 -15.04 22.14 -9.43
CA ASN A 36 -15.98 23.26 -9.56
C ASN A 36 -16.03 24.11 -8.28
N GLN A 37 -15.52 23.59 -7.16
CA GLN A 37 -15.32 24.36 -5.94
C GLN A 37 -14.04 25.20 -6.06
N SER A 38 -14.19 26.51 -5.90
CA SER A 38 -13.06 27.46 -5.96
C SER A 38 -11.97 27.08 -4.97
N GLY A 39 -10.72 27.10 -5.43
CA GLY A 39 -9.55 26.77 -4.61
C GLY A 39 -9.35 25.26 -4.33
N CYS A 40 -10.19 24.38 -4.88
CA CYS A 40 -10.09 22.94 -4.67
C CYS A 40 -9.66 22.18 -5.93
N VAL A 41 -8.86 21.13 -5.74
CA VAL A 41 -8.48 20.16 -6.77
C VAL A 41 -9.04 18.80 -6.39
N ALA A 42 -9.64 18.10 -7.36
CA ALA A 42 -10.10 16.74 -7.21
C ALA A 42 -9.01 15.75 -7.63
N PHE A 43 -8.70 14.81 -6.75
CA PHE A 43 -7.75 13.73 -6.99
C PHE A 43 -8.50 12.42 -7.04
N THR A 44 -8.33 11.68 -8.13
CA THR A 44 -8.96 10.37 -8.33
C THR A 44 -7.89 9.30 -8.37
N ALA A 45 -7.90 8.41 -7.38
CA ALA A 45 -7.06 7.23 -7.37
C ALA A 45 -7.83 6.05 -7.96
N THR A 46 -7.24 5.35 -8.92
CA THR A 46 -7.88 4.22 -9.63
C THR A 46 -7.07 2.95 -9.42
N ASN A 47 -7.74 1.85 -9.11
CA ASN A 47 -7.08 0.55 -9.03
C ASN A 47 -7.15 -0.21 -10.36
N ASN A 48 -6.03 -0.29 -11.06
CA ASN A 48 -5.89 -1.04 -12.32
C ASN A 48 -5.02 -2.30 -12.17
N THR A 49 -4.84 -2.82 -10.95
CA THR A 49 -3.88 -3.88 -10.66
C THR A 49 -4.39 -5.30 -10.94
N GLY A 50 -5.64 -5.45 -11.43
CA GLY A 50 -6.26 -6.75 -11.67
C GLY A 50 -6.80 -7.45 -10.41
N ARG A 51 -6.59 -6.87 -9.22
CA ARG A 51 -7.03 -7.42 -7.92
C ARG A 51 -7.51 -6.31 -6.99
N THR A 52 -8.23 -6.66 -5.92
CA THR A 52 -8.56 -5.69 -4.85
C THR A 52 -7.31 -5.31 -4.06
N VAL A 53 -7.10 -4.01 -3.87
CA VAL A 53 -6.02 -3.47 -3.02
C VAL A 53 -6.64 -3.00 -1.70
N LYS A 54 -6.11 -3.50 -0.59
CA LYS A 54 -6.56 -3.17 0.77
C LYS A 54 -5.65 -2.13 1.40
N ASP A 55 -6.13 -1.49 2.45
CA ASP A 55 -5.47 -0.46 3.25
C ASP A 55 -4.90 0.70 2.43
N VAL A 56 -5.62 1.07 1.36
CA VAL A 56 -5.21 2.15 0.47
C VAL A 56 -5.26 3.48 1.22
N ASN A 57 -4.18 4.23 1.13
CA ASN A 57 -4.03 5.57 1.66
C ASN A 57 -3.64 6.53 0.53
N ALA A 58 -4.35 7.65 0.44
CA ALA A 58 -3.88 8.78 -0.35
C ALA A 58 -3.09 9.74 0.55
N ASN A 59 -1.81 9.94 0.23
CA ASN A 59 -0.90 10.80 0.99
C ASN A 59 -0.65 12.10 0.21
N LEU A 60 -0.83 13.23 0.88
CA LEU A 60 -0.42 14.54 0.38
C LEU A 60 0.97 14.83 0.95
N ARG A 61 1.88 15.26 0.08
CA ARG A 61 3.25 15.60 0.48
C ARG A 61 3.52 17.08 0.24
N ASP A 62 4.32 17.68 1.12
CA ASP A 62 4.89 19.01 0.89
C ASP A 62 6.09 18.95 -0.07
N ASN A 63 6.65 20.12 -0.37
CA ASN A 63 7.83 20.28 -1.23
C ASN A 63 9.12 19.64 -0.68
N LYS A 64 9.13 19.24 0.60
CA LYS A 64 10.22 18.47 1.23
C LYS A 64 9.96 16.96 1.16
N GLY A 65 8.85 16.55 0.56
CA GLY A 65 8.42 15.15 0.46
C GLY A 65 7.79 14.61 1.73
N VAL A 66 7.51 15.43 2.75
CA VAL A 66 6.91 15.00 4.01
C VAL A 66 5.41 14.83 3.84
N ILE A 67 4.85 13.74 4.36
CA ILE A 67 3.40 13.52 4.32
C ILE A 67 2.72 14.48 5.30
N THR A 68 1.94 15.43 4.78
CA THR A 68 1.22 16.43 5.58
C THR A 68 -0.22 16.01 5.86
N LYS A 69 -0.81 15.17 5.02
CA LYS A 69 -2.17 14.65 5.22
C LYS A 69 -2.34 13.26 4.62
N ARG A 70 -3.19 12.44 5.24
CA ARG A 70 -3.55 11.10 4.78
C ARG A 70 -5.06 10.96 4.69
N PHE A 71 -5.54 10.39 3.60
CA PHE A 71 -6.94 10.04 3.38
C PHE A 71 -7.05 8.52 3.30
N LEU A 72 -7.78 7.92 4.24
CA LEU A 72 -8.00 6.48 4.28
C LEU A 72 -9.08 6.09 3.25
N VAL A 73 -8.71 5.23 2.30
CA VAL A 73 -9.61 4.73 1.25
C VAL A 73 -10.13 3.32 1.59
N SER A 74 -9.63 2.71 2.67
CA SER A 74 -9.93 1.34 3.12
C SER A 74 -9.55 0.29 2.07
N SER A 75 -10.43 -0.10 1.15
CA SER A 75 -10.09 -1.01 0.06
C SER A 75 -10.65 -0.51 -1.26
N LEU A 76 -9.92 -0.76 -2.34
CA LEU A 76 -10.31 -0.39 -3.69
C LEU A 76 -10.32 -1.62 -4.57
N GLY A 77 -11.49 -2.01 -5.06
CA GLY A 77 -11.65 -3.14 -5.99
C GLY A 77 -11.01 -2.88 -7.35
N ASN A 78 -10.77 -3.92 -8.15
CA ASN A 78 -10.23 -3.77 -9.50
C ASN A 78 -11.17 -2.92 -10.38
N GLY A 79 -10.61 -1.96 -11.13
CA GLY A 79 -11.32 -0.98 -11.94
C GLY A 79 -12.09 0.08 -11.13
N LYS A 80 -12.08 0.02 -9.79
CA LYS A 80 -12.74 1.02 -8.96
C LYS A 80 -11.85 2.22 -8.74
N SER A 81 -12.49 3.36 -8.53
CA SER A 81 -11.83 4.63 -8.24
C SER A 81 -12.41 5.25 -6.98
N THR A 82 -11.59 6.04 -6.30
CA THR A 82 -12.04 6.94 -5.24
C THR A 82 -11.60 8.35 -5.57
N THR A 83 -12.39 9.34 -5.21
CA THR A 83 -12.09 10.75 -5.43
C THR A 83 -12.11 11.49 -4.11
N PHE A 84 -11.11 12.32 -3.87
CA PHE A 84 -11.06 13.22 -2.72
C PHE A 84 -10.71 14.63 -3.17
N LEU A 85 -11.21 15.61 -2.43
CA LEU A 85 -11.00 17.03 -2.70
C LEU A 85 -9.94 17.58 -1.77
N VAL A 86 -9.04 18.37 -2.34
CA VAL A 86 -7.99 19.07 -1.60
C VAL A 86 -8.11 20.56 -1.92
N CYS A 87 -8.43 21.35 -0.91
CA CYS A 87 -8.66 22.79 -1.03
C CYS A 87 -7.53 23.66 -0.45
N ASN A 88 -6.36 23.06 -0.24
CA ASN A 88 -5.19 23.71 0.31
C ASN A 88 -4.06 23.63 -0.73
N SER A 89 -3.33 24.72 -0.98
CA SER A 89 -2.19 24.77 -1.91
C SER A 89 -0.85 24.33 -1.31
N GLY A 90 -0.79 24.00 -0.02
CA GLY A 90 0.43 23.63 0.71
C GLY A 90 0.98 22.23 0.42
N PHE A 91 0.57 21.57 -0.66
CA PHE A 91 1.10 20.28 -1.08
C PHE A 91 1.77 20.39 -2.45
N SER A 92 2.80 19.58 -2.70
CA SER A 92 3.47 19.50 -4.00
C SER A 92 3.14 18.23 -4.75
N SER A 93 2.73 17.15 -4.06
CA SER A 93 2.36 15.90 -4.71
C SER A 93 1.33 15.11 -3.92
N VAL A 94 0.65 14.21 -4.65
CA VAL A 94 -0.33 13.28 -4.11
C VAL A 94 0.00 11.89 -4.63
N GLU A 95 0.08 10.92 -3.73
CA GLU A 95 0.26 9.50 -4.06
C GLU A 95 -0.88 8.69 -3.43
N ALA A 96 -1.27 7.59 -4.07
CA ALA A 96 -2.18 6.61 -3.49
C ALA A 96 -1.48 5.25 -3.43
N ARG A 97 -1.42 4.62 -2.26
CA ARG A 97 -0.74 3.34 -2.08
C ARG A 97 -1.29 2.49 -0.94
N GLN A 98 -1.05 1.18 -1.01
CA GLN A 98 -1.17 0.23 0.09
C GLN A 98 0.02 0.36 1.04
#